data_AF-A0A818AIL7-F1
#
_entry.id   AF-A0A818AIL7-F1
#
_cell.length_a   1.000
_cell.length_b   1.000
_cell.length_c   1.000
_cell.angle_alpha   90.00
_cell.angle_beta   90.00
_cell.angle_gamma   90.00
#
_symmetry.space_group_name_H-M   'P 1'
#
loop_
_entity.id
_entity.type
_entity.pdbx_description
1 polymer ?
#
loop_
_entity_poly.entity_id
_entity_poly.type
_entity_poly.pdbx_seq_one_letter_code
_entity_poly.pdbx_strand_id
1 'polypeptide(L)'
;MYHITSGTSLKWNLTGVGVAGVSGGGGIAANQLHNPLFIYINANNTLYICDNGNNRVQKWVAGASTGTTVAGDNGGSKGKTAILLDKPTGIDFDLMGYMYITDYNNNRVQRFPPNSNTTTSGTTVAGSSACNSGSTNGLLHQPVDVKIDANYNMFISDMGNKRVVKWAPNATIGSVLIDGSTGGAAQNQISNPYGLILTNDTLNEIYLSDNNQRAVYLWPFGAATATIQYTMANSLQMDHPSQIIQDPYGNLCVADANQKRVLMFCVNATVGNVIVGTGTSSTPTLGDPVGIAFDSDLNLYVSDANLNRVLKYMLL
;
A
#
# COMPACT_ATOMS: atom_id res chain seq x y z
N MET A 1 2.70 -17.78 27.77
CA MET A 1 2.42 -18.71 26.66
C MET A 1 0.97 -18.50 26.27
N TYR A 2 0.70 -17.46 25.47
CA TYR A 2 -0.64 -17.20 24.97
C TYR A 2 -0.84 -18.09 23.75
N HIS A 3 -1.86 -18.95 23.79
CA HIS A 3 -2.24 -19.79 22.66
C HIS A 3 -2.67 -18.89 21.50
N ILE A 4 -1.83 -18.78 20.48
CA ILE A 4 -2.14 -18.09 19.22
C ILE A 4 -3.02 -19.04 18.43
N THR A 5 -4.32 -18.75 18.35
CA THR A 5 -5.25 -19.45 17.45
C THR A 5 -5.36 -18.66 16.13
N SER A 6 -4.93 -19.29 15.04
CA SER A 6 -5.19 -18.82 13.66
C SER A 6 -6.67 -18.44 13.50
N GLY A 7 -6.93 -17.30 12.86
CA GLY A 7 -8.31 -16.83 12.59
C GLY A 7 -9.02 -16.12 13.75
N THR A 8 -8.29 -15.68 14.79
CA THR A 8 -8.86 -14.81 15.84
C THR A 8 -9.30 -13.48 15.23
N SER A 9 -10.56 -13.10 15.39
CA SER A 9 -11.08 -11.83 14.87
C SER A 9 -10.66 -10.67 15.77
N LEU A 10 -9.81 -9.78 15.25
CA LEU A 10 -9.44 -8.53 15.90
C LEU A 10 -10.55 -7.48 15.82
N LYS A 11 -10.64 -6.63 16.85
CA LYS A 11 -11.60 -5.53 16.93
C LYS A 11 -10.91 -4.27 17.40
N TRP A 12 -11.36 -3.14 16.90
CA TRP A 12 -10.82 -1.84 17.24
C TRP A 12 -11.91 -0.95 17.83
N ASN A 13 -11.50 -0.02 18.69
CA ASN A 13 -12.33 1.11 19.08
C ASN A 13 -12.75 1.87 17.82
N LEU A 14 -14.02 2.25 17.74
CA LEU A 14 -14.59 2.93 16.59
C LEU A 14 -14.34 4.45 16.62
N THR A 15 -13.76 4.98 17.70
CA THR A 15 -13.28 6.37 17.76
C THR A 15 -11.83 6.46 17.29
N GLY A 16 -11.65 6.94 16.06
CA GLY A 16 -10.35 7.19 15.45
C GLY A 16 -9.73 8.49 15.94
N VAL A 17 -8.45 8.43 16.30
CA VAL A 17 -7.65 9.59 16.73
C VAL A 17 -6.77 10.05 15.58
N GLY A 18 -6.78 11.35 15.30
CA GLY A 18 -5.90 11.95 14.30
C GLY A 18 -4.44 11.92 14.70
N VAL A 19 -3.58 11.33 13.86
CA VAL A 19 -2.13 11.20 14.12
C VAL A 19 -1.25 11.93 13.10
N ALA A 20 -1.76 12.26 11.92
CA ALA A 20 -1.07 13.08 10.92
C ALA A 20 -2.08 13.89 10.08
N GLY A 21 -1.69 15.09 9.63
CA GLY A 21 -2.51 15.96 8.75
C GLY A 21 -3.69 16.69 9.41
N VAL A 22 -3.95 16.45 10.71
CA VAL A 22 -5.22 16.84 11.35
C VAL A 22 -5.37 18.32 11.70
N SER A 23 -4.28 19.05 11.91
CA SER A 23 -4.32 20.44 12.39
C SER A 23 -4.17 21.49 11.28
N GLY A 24 -3.90 21.07 10.05
CA GLY A 24 -3.63 21.99 8.94
C GLY A 24 -4.52 21.83 7.70
N GLY A 25 -5.31 20.75 7.61
CA GLY A 25 -6.03 20.44 6.36
C GLY A 25 -5.10 20.07 5.21
N GLY A 26 -5.61 20.14 3.98
CA GLY A 26 -4.82 19.88 2.77
C GLY A 26 -3.73 20.94 2.55
N GLY A 27 -2.46 20.54 2.42
CA GLY A 27 -1.36 21.47 2.14
C GLY A 27 0.04 20.87 2.30
N ILE A 28 1.07 21.72 2.17
CA ILE A 28 2.47 21.32 2.09
C ILE A 28 3.25 21.51 3.41
N ALA A 29 2.69 22.21 4.41
CA ALA A 29 3.36 22.44 5.68
C ALA A 29 3.70 21.11 6.39
N ALA A 30 4.62 21.15 7.35
CA ALA A 30 5.10 19.95 8.02
C ALA A 30 3.99 19.20 8.80
N ASN A 31 2.92 19.87 9.23
CA ASN A 31 1.75 19.25 9.87
C ASN A 31 0.58 18.97 8.90
N GLN A 32 0.75 19.22 7.60
CA GLN A 32 -0.25 19.02 6.56
C GLN A 32 0.11 17.82 5.68
N LEU A 33 -0.92 17.25 5.06
CA LEU A 33 -0.83 16.24 4.02
C LEU A 33 -1.67 16.70 2.83
N HIS A 34 -1.48 16.10 1.67
CA HIS A 34 -2.32 16.28 0.50
C HIS A 34 -2.48 14.96 -0.24
N ASN A 35 -3.70 14.41 -0.24
CA ASN A 35 -4.03 13.12 -0.85
C ASN A 35 -3.10 11.97 -0.36
N PRO A 36 -2.93 11.74 0.94
CA PRO A 36 -2.05 10.68 1.43
C PRO A 36 -2.58 9.30 1.00
N LEU A 37 -1.75 8.51 0.32
CA LEU A 37 -2.10 7.17 -0.15
C LEU A 37 -1.52 6.11 0.79
N PHE A 38 -0.64 5.22 0.32
CA PHE A 38 -0.20 4.11 1.17
C PHE A 38 0.64 4.59 2.33
N ILE A 39 0.53 3.83 3.41
CA ILE A 39 1.25 4.06 4.65
C ILE A 39 2.00 2.79 5.06
N TYR A 40 3.10 3.00 5.77
CA TYR A 40 3.91 1.95 6.38
C TYR A 40 4.23 2.33 7.82
N ILE A 41 4.23 1.36 8.72
CA ILE A 41 4.66 1.56 10.11
C ILE A 41 5.79 0.57 10.40
N ASN A 42 6.92 1.10 10.85
CA ASN A 42 8.04 0.25 11.26
C ASN A 42 7.88 -0.29 12.69
N ALA A 43 8.76 -1.20 13.09
CA ALA A 43 8.75 -1.79 14.43
C ALA A 43 8.91 -0.79 15.60
N ASN A 44 9.35 0.45 15.32
CA ASN A 44 9.46 1.53 16.31
C ASN A 44 8.20 2.44 16.30
N ASN A 45 7.09 1.98 15.73
CA ASN A 45 5.84 2.71 15.59
C ASN A 45 6.00 4.09 14.90
N THR A 46 6.98 4.19 13.99
CA THR A 46 7.14 5.36 13.12
C THR A 46 6.31 5.16 11.87
N LEU A 47 5.43 6.12 11.60
CA LEU A 47 4.56 6.17 10.44
C LEU A 47 5.27 6.83 9.26
N TYR A 48 5.23 6.18 8.10
CA TYR A 48 5.67 6.70 6.82
C TYR A 48 4.47 6.80 5.89
N ILE A 49 4.35 7.93 5.19
CA ILE A 49 3.17 8.27 4.40
C ILE A 49 3.64 8.71 3.02
N CYS A 50 3.12 8.06 1.97
CA CYS A 50 3.19 8.59 0.62
C CYS A 50 2.22 9.78 0.51
N ASP A 51 2.75 10.98 0.70
CA ASP A 51 2.03 12.25 0.63
C ASP A 51 1.88 12.64 -0.86
N ASN A 52 1.05 11.86 -1.56
CA ASN A 52 1.01 11.76 -3.02
C ASN A 52 0.83 13.11 -3.71
N GLY A 53 -0.14 13.91 -3.25
CA GLY A 53 -0.45 15.22 -3.80
C GLY A 53 0.65 16.26 -3.59
N ASN A 54 1.60 15.97 -2.69
CA ASN A 54 2.78 16.77 -2.39
C ASN A 54 4.08 16.13 -2.88
N ASN A 55 4.05 15.08 -3.71
CA ASN A 55 5.24 14.49 -4.34
C ASN A 55 6.38 14.13 -3.37
N ARG A 56 6.04 13.71 -2.15
CA ARG A 56 7.02 13.43 -1.10
C ARG A 56 6.61 12.23 -0.24
N VAL A 57 7.57 11.72 0.52
CA VAL A 57 7.29 10.78 1.62
C VAL A 57 7.57 11.47 2.95
N GLN A 58 6.59 11.41 3.84
CA GLN A 58 6.67 12.00 5.16
C GLN A 58 6.82 10.93 6.24
N LYS A 59 7.68 11.21 7.22
CA LYS A 59 7.89 10.42 8.43
C LYS A 59 7.28 11.14 9.63
N TRP A 60 6.41 10.45 10.37
CA TRP A 60 5.86 10.86 11.66
C TRP A 60 6.26 9.88 12.75
N VAL A 61 6.97 10.37 13.76
CA VAL A 61 7.23 9.59 14.98
C VAL A 61 5.96 9.61 15.85
N ALA A 62 5.70 8.53 16.59
CA ALA A 62 4.55 8.47 17.49
C ALA A 62 4.46 9.70 18.41
N GLY A 63 3.30 10.36 18.41
CA GLY A 63 3.06 11.59 19.21
C GLY A 63 3.59 12.89 18.60
N ALA A 64 4.27 12.87 17.45
CA ALA A 64 4.75 14.09 16.79
C ALA A 64 3.59 14.93 16.22
N SER A 65 3.68 16.25 16.34
CA SER A 65 2.70 17.19 15.77
C SER A 65 2.98 17.54 14.30
N THR A 66 4.20 17.33 13.82
CA THR A 66 4.65 17.58 12.44
C THR A 66 5.48 16.41 11.93
N GLY A 67 5.44 16.20 10.61
CA GLY A 67 6.22 15.21 9.91
C GLY A 67 7.55 15.79 9.40
N THR A 68 8.44 14.89 9.00
CA THR A 68 9.71 15.21 8.35
C THR A 68 9.75 14.58 6.96
N THR A 69 10.13 15.33 5.93
CA THR A 69 10.28 14.78 4.58
C THR A 69 11.53 13.90 4.49
N VAL A 70 11.35 12.65 4.08
CA VAL A 70 12.42 11.64 3.98
C VAL A 70 12.72 11.18 2.54
N ALA A 71 11.85 11.52 1.58
CA ALA A 71 12.10 11.42 0.15
C ALA A 71 11.25 12.47 -0.61
N GLY A 72 11.74 12.95 -1.75
CA GLY A 72 11.22 14.18 -2.37
C GLY A 72 11.81 15.43 -1.71
N ASP A 73 11.23 16.61 -2.01
CA ASP A 73 11.62 17.88 -1.40
C ASP A 73 10.53 18.43 -0.46
N ASN A 74 10.88 19.44 0.34
CA ASN A 74 9.93 20.09 1.25
C ASN A 74 8.88 20.95 0.51
N GLY A 75 9.16 21.37 -0.73
CA GLY A 75 8.27 22.21 -1.53
C GLY A 75 7.17 21.42 -2.24
N GLY A 76 7.27 20.09 -2.23
CA GLY A 76 6.40 19.18 -2.96
C GLY A 76 6.57 19.27 -4.48
N SER A 77 7.76 19.64 -4.95
CA SER A 77 8.05 19.73 -6.37
C SER A 77 8.02 18.33 -6.98
N LYS A 78 7.30 18.19 -8.10
CA LYS A 78 7.41 16.99 -8.93
C LYS A 78 8.64 17.03 -9.83
N GLY A 79 9.25 15.89 -10.12
CA GLY A 79 10.36 15.84 -11.06
C GLY A 79 10.92 14.44 -11.30
N LYS A 80 11.85 14.34 -12.26
CA LYS A 80 12.44 13.07 -12.73
C LYS A 80 13.85 12.79 -12.18
N THR A 81 14.43 13.75 -11.44
CA THR A 81 15.76 13.59 -10.85
C THR A 81 15.76 12.47 -9.81
N ALA A 82 16.94 12.07 -9.34
CA ALA A 82 17.04 11.06 -8.30
C ALA A 82 16.46 11.51 -6.94
N ILE A 83 16.31 12.82 -6.72
CA ILE A 83 15.79 13.40 -5.47
C ILE A 83 14.27 13.55 -5.53
N LEU A 84 13.75 14.01 -6.67
CA LEU A 84 12.33 14.34 -6.84
C LEU A 84 11.50 13.10 -7.18
N LEU A 85 10.26 13.10 -6.69
CA LEU A 85 9.23 12.10 -7.00
C LEU A 85 8.11 12.77 -7.81
N ASP A 86 7.20 11.99 -8.39
CA ASP A 86 5.97 12.48 -9.01
C ASP A 86 4.83 11.53 -8.63
N LYS A 87 3.97 11.99 -7.71
CA LYS A 87 2.86 11.26 -7.13
C LYS A 87 3.26 9.88 -6.57
N PRO A 88 4.16 9.79 -5.56
CA PRO A 88 4.48 8.50 -4.96
C PRO A 88 3.24 7.84 -4.37
N THR A 89 3.07 6.53 -4.56
CA THR A 89 1.85 5.81 -4.14
C THR A 89 2.12 4.80 -3.04
N GLY A 90 3.03 3.86 -3.27
CA GLY A 90 3.34 2.71 -2.43
C GLY A 90 4.72 2.83 -1.78
N ILE A 91 4.86 2.21 -0.62
CA ILE A 91 6.07 2.25 0.20
C ILE A 91 6.29 0.92 0.92
N ASP A 92 7.54 0.46 0.95
CA ASP A 92 7.96 -0.67 1.77
C ASP A 92 9.43 -0.53 2.20
N PHE A 93 9.85 -1.34 3.16
CA PHE A 93 11.22 -1.35 3.68
C PHE A 93 11.82 -2.75 3.64
N ASP A 94 13.11 -2.84 3.31
CA ASP A 94 13.86 -4.08 3.47
C ASP A 94 14.40 -4.26 4.90
N LEU A 95 14.96 -5.44 5.19
CA LEU A 95 15.55 -5.77 6.49
C LEU A 95 16.79 -4.93 6.84
N MET A 96 17.38 -4.22 5.88
CA MET A 96 18.50 -3.30 6.09
C MET A 96 18.02 -1.85 6.33
N GLY A 97 16.71 -1.60 6.26
CA GLY A 97 16.09 -0.30 6.47
C GLY A 97 16.10 0.61 5.23
N TYR A 98 16.39 0.09 4.04
CA TYR A 98 16.21 0.87 2.81
C TYR A 98 14.72 1.01 2.52
N MET A 99 14.33 2.21 2.11
CA MET A 99 12.96 2.56 1.75
C MET A 99 12.77 2.44 0.24
N TYR A 100 11.75 1.72 -0.18
CA TYR A 100 11.38 1.52 -1.58
C TYR A 100 10.06 2.22 -1.86
N ILE A 101 10.02 3.07 -2.88
CA ILE A 101 8.87 3.90 -3.21
C ILE A 101 8.50 3.70 -4.67
N THR A 102 7.24 3.37 -4.94
CA THR A 102 6.70 3.44 -6.30
C THR A 102 6.47 4.89 -6.68
N ASP A 103 7.29 5.36 -7.62
CA ASP A 103 7.29 6.73 -8.14
C ASP A 103 6.35 6.76 -9.36
N TYR A 104 5.05 6.72 -9.07
CA TYR A 104 3.96 6.34 -9.98
C TYR A 104 4.03 6.99 -11.36
N ASN A 105 4.06 8.33 -11.43
CA ASN A 105 4.07 9.03 -12.73
C ASN A 105 5.43 8.97 -13.42
N ASN A 106 6.49 8.66 -12.69
CA ASN A 106 7.82 8.45 -13.22
C ASN A 106 8.08 6.99 -13.65
N ASN A 107 7.10 6.09 -13.48
CA ASN A 107 7.15 4.71 -13.99
C ASN A 107 8.40 3.92 -13.51
N ARG A 108 8.73 4.08 -12.23
CA ARG A 108 9.91 3.46 -11.60
C ARG A 108 9.67 3.14 -10.13
N VAL A 109 10.53 2.32 -9.54
CA VAL A 109 10.68 2.24 -8.08
C VAL A 109 12.03 2.83 -7.69
N GLN A 110 11.99 3.75 -6.74
CA GLN A 110 13.17 4.41 -6.18
C GLN A 110 13.50 3.78 -4.82
N ARG A 111 14.78 3.48 -4.60
CA ARG A 111 15.31 3.01 -3.31
C ARG A 111 16.12 4.11 -2.63
N PHE A 112 15.84 4.37 -1.37
CA PHE A 112 16.49 5.38 -0.53
C PHE A 112 17.17 4.72 0.68
N PRO A 113 18.39 5.15 1.06
CA PRO A 113 19.08 4.60 2.24
C PRO A 113 18.37 4.94 3.56
N PRO A 114 18.65 4.18 4.64
CA PRO A 114 18.25 4.58 5.98
C PRO A 114 18.66 6.02 6.30
N ASN A 115 17.81 6.75 7.03
CA ASN A 115 18.03 8.15 7.41
C ASN A 115 18.08 9.16 6.23
N SER A 116 17.49 8.82 5.09
CA SER A 116 17.28 9.75 3.98
C SER A 116 16.50 11.01 4.38
N ASN A 117 16.78 12.09 3.67
CA ASN A 117 16.19 13.42 3.84
C ASN A 117 15.99 14.10 2.46
N THR A 118 15.60 15.37 2.46
CA THR A 118 15.27 16.14 1.24
C THR A 118 16.42 16.36 0.26
N THR A 119 17.67 16.04 0.61
CA THR A 119 18.83 16.13 -0.30
C THR A 119 19.35 14.77 -0.72
N THR A 120 18.73 13.69 -0.25
CA THR A 120 19.19 12.33 -0.54
C THR A 120 18.70 11.90 -1.91
N SER A 121 19.62 11.50 -2.78
CA SER A 121 19.30 10.89 -4.07
C SER A 121 18.87 9.44 -3.89
N GLY A 122 17.71 9.07 -4.41
CA GLY A 122 17.28 7.69 -4.56
C GLY A 122 17.99 7.00 -5.73
N THR A 123 18.03 5.67 -5.70
CA THR A 123 18.51 4.84 -6.81
C THR A 123 17.32 4.18 -7.50
N THR A 124 17.22 4.31 -8.82
CA THR A 124 16.21 3.55 -9.59
C THR A 124 16.61 2.08 -9.60
N VAL A 125 15.79 1.24 -8.98
CA VAL A 125 16.05 -0.21 -8.87
C VAL A 125 15.19 -1.04 -9.84
N ALA A 126 14.32 -0.37 -10.57
CA ALA A 126 13.11 -0.93 -11.15
C ALA A 126 12.51 0.08 -12.15
N GLY A 127 12.27 -0.35 -13.39
CA GLY A 127 11.79 0.52 -14.46
C GLY A 127 12.94 1.33 -15.07
N SER A 128 12.63 2.52 -15.58
CA SER A 128 13.61 3.36 -16.26
C SER A 128 14.07 4.54 -15.41
N SER A 129 15.38 4.75 -15.30
CA SER A 129 15.95 5.97 -14.70
C SER A 129 15.64 7.22 -15.52
N ALA A 130 15.36 7.08 -16.83
CA ALA A 130 14.86 8.14 -17.69
C ALA A 130 13.36 8.43 -17.51
N CYS A 131 12.69 7.68 -16.63
CA CYS A 131 11.26 7.79 -16.33
C CYS A 131 10.36 7.49 -17.55
N ASN A 132 10.80 6.60 -18.43
CA ASN A 132 10.03 6.12 -19.58
C ASN A 132 9.05 5.03 -19.15
N SER A 133 7.81 5.12 -19.62
CA SER A 133 6.84 4.02 -19.50
C SER A 133 6.99 3.00 -20.63
N GLY A 134 6.53 1.78 -20.41
CA GLY A 134 6.44 0.76 -21.44
C GLY A 134 6.01 -0.60 -20.89
N SER A 135 5.71 -1.54 -21.80
CA SER A 135 5.21 -2.87 -21.45
C SER A 135 6.27 -3.98 -21.49
N THR A 136 7.50 -3.67 -21.94
CA THR A 136 8.60 -4.64 -21.86
C THR A 136 8.95 -4.93 -20.40
N ASN A 137 9.62 -6.06 -20.15
CA ASN A 137 9.93 -6.47 -18.78
C ASN A 137 10.93 -5.55 -18.05
N GLY A 138 11.63 -4.66 -18.77
CA GLY A 138 12.51 -3.65 -18.17
C GLY A 138 11.82 -2.32 -17.86
N LEU A 139 10.57 -2.13 -18.26
CA LEU A 139 9.82 -0.88 -18.11
C LEU A 139 8.58 -1.13 -17.27
N LEU A 140 8.16 -0.11 -16.51
CA LEU A 140 6.89 -0.09 -15.81
C LEU A 140 5.94 0.89 -16.50
N HIS A 141 4.68 0.84 -16.10
CA HIS A 141 3.68 1.84 -16.42
C HIS A 141 2.78 2.05 -15.20
N GLN A 142 2.92 3.19 -14.54
CA GLN A 142 2.14 3.56 -13.37
C GLN A 142 2.14 2.49 -12.26
N PRO A 143 3.32 2.12 -11.72
CA PRO A 143 3.38 1.15 -10.64
C PRO A 143 2.73 1.70 -9.37
N VAL A 144 1.90 0.91 -8.69
CA VAL A 144 1.12 1.36 -7.53
C VAL A 144 1.77 0.93 -6.22
N ASP A 145 2.08 -0.35 -6.06
CA ASP A 145 2.63 -0.90 -4.82
C ASP A 145 3.94 -1.66 -5.08
N VAL A 146 4.76 -1.76 -4.04
CA VAL A 146 5.98 -2.58 -4.01
C VAL A 146 6.04 -3.32 -2.68
N LYS A 147 6.40 -4.60 -2.73
CA LYS A 147 6.80 -5.39 -1.54
C LYS A 147 8.17 -6.00 -1.71
N ILE A 148 8.92 -6.03 -0.62
CA ILE A 148 10.28 -6.59 -0.58
C ILE A 148 10.27 -7.86 0.28
N ASP A 149 10.76 -8.97 -0.27
CA ASP A 149 10.90 -10.22 0.49
C ASP A 149 12.24 -10.29 1.27
N ALA A 150 12.43 -11.33 2.09
CA ALA A 150 13.66 -11.50 2.87
C ALA A 150 14.92 -11.74 2.01
N ASN A 151 14.74 -12.08 0.72
CA ASN A 151 15.80 -12.23 -0.27
C ASN A 151 16.01 -10.96 -1.11
N TYR A 152 15.40 -9.84 -0.72
CA TYR A 152 15.44 -8.55 -1.40
C TYR A 152 14.83 -8.54 -2.81
N ASN A 153 14.03 -9.53 -3.16
CA ASN A 153 13.23 -9.48 -4.38
C ASN A 153 12.12 -8.45 -4.22
N MET A 154 11.82 -7.73 -5.30
CA MET A 154 10.74 -6.76 -5.35
C MET A 154 9.55 -7.35 -6.10
N PHE A 155 8.36 -7.19 -5.55
CA PHE A 155 7.08 -7.57 -6.16
C PHE A 155 6.29 -6.28 -6.37
N ILE A 156 5.91 -6.00 -7.60
CA ILE A 156 5.36 -4.68 -7.98
C ILE A 156 4.05 -4.85 -8.71
N SER A 157 3.03 -4.13 -8.25
CA SER A 157 1.77 -3.92 -8.99
C SER A 157 2.02 -2.92 -10.12
N ASP A 158 2.30 -3.41 -11.32
CA ASP A 158 2.54 -2.62 -12.52
C ASP A 158 1.19 -2.33 -13.21
N MET A 159 0.38 -1.49 -12.54
CA MET A 159 -1.04 -1.30 -12.80
C MET A 159 -1.35 -0.89 -14.23
N GLY A 160 -0.60 0.06 -14.80
CA GLY A 160 -0.80 0.53 -16.17
C GLY A 160 -0.49 -0.53 -17.24
N ASN A 161 0.25 -1.58 -16.88
CA ASN A 161 0.48 -2.77 -17.71
C ASN A 161 -0.38 -3.97 -17.28
N LYS A 162 -1.26 -3.80 -16.29
CA LYS A 162 -2.20 -4.82 -15.78
C LYS A 162 -1.50 -6.12 -15.38
N ARG A 163 -0.36 -5.99 -14.70
CA ARG A 163 0.47 -7.13 -14.33
C ARG A 163 1.09 -6.98 -12.95
N VAL A 164 1.54 -8.09 -12.38
CA VAL A 164 2.46 -8.09 -11.24
C VAL A 164 3.81 -8.62 -11.72
N VAL A 165 4.87 -7.86 -11.44
CA VAL A 165 6.24 -8.23 -11.84
C VAL A 165 7.12 -8.48 -10.61
N LYS A 166 7.99 -9.48 -10.72
CA LYS A 166 9.08 -9.74 -9.78
C LYS A 166 10.39 -9.23 -10.35
N TRP A 167 11.15 -8.50 -9.54
CA TRP A 167 12.55 -8.19 -9.80
C TRP A 167 13.44 -8.84 -8.76
N ALA A 168 14.44 -9.58 -9.24
CA ALA A 168 15.53 -10.02 -8.37
C ALA A 168 16.42 -8.83 -7.98
N PRO A 169 17.18 -8.92 -6.88
CA PRO A 169 18.11 -7.87 -6.48
C PRO A 169 19.07 -7.51 -7.62
N ASN A 170 19.20 -6.21 -7.93
CA ASN A 170 20.05 -5.66 -8.99
C ASN A 170 19.68 -6.11 -10.43
N ALA A 171 18.53 -6.74 -10.63
CA ALA A 171 18.07 -7.10 -11.97
C ALA A 171 17.71 -5.85 -12.79
N THR A 172 18.01 -5.88 -14.09
CA THR A 172 17.63 -4.82 -15.04
C THR A 172 16.29 -5.09 -15.73
N ILE A 173 15.81 -6.34 -15.68
CA ILE A 173 14.53 -6.78 -16.27
C ILE A 173 13.77 -7.67 -15.29
N GLY A 174 12.45 -7.54 -15.32
CA GLY A 174 11.54 -8.23 -14.42
C GLY A 174 11.07 -9.53 -15.01
N SER A 175 10.45 -10.34 -14.17
CA SER A 175 9.71 -11.52 -14.57
C SER A 175 8.24 -11.27 -14.25
N VAL A 176 7.37 -11.40 -15.25
CA VAL A 176 5.93 -11.27 -15.04
C VAL A 176 5.45 -12.46 -14.22
N LEU A 177 4.90 -12.20 -13.03
CA LEU A 177 4.31 -13.22 -12.17
C LEU A 177 2.84 -13.43 -12.47
N ILE A 178 2.13 -12.34 -12.76
CA ILE A 178 0.71 -12.33 -13.07
C ILE A 178 0.53 -11.44 -14.30
N ASP A 179 -0.05 -11.98 -15.37
CA ASP A 179 -0.31 -11.27 -16.61
C ASP A 179 -1.82 -11.11 -16.85
N GLY A 180 -2.32 -9.87 -16.77
CA GLY A 180 -3.69 -9.50 -17.13
C GLY A 180 -3.82 -8.93 -18.54
N SER A 181 -2.74 -8.85 -19.32
CA SER A 181 -2.74 -8.18 -20.63
C SER A 181 -3.37 -8.99 -21.77
N THR A 182 -3.46 -10.31 -21.61
CA THR A 182 -3.91 -11.26 -22.65
C THR A 182 -5.38 -11.68 -22.53
N GLY A 183 -6.16 -11.10 -21.62
CA GLY A 183 -7.48 -11.61 -21.25
C GLY A 183 -8.55 -10.54 -21.00
N GLY A 184 -9.78 -10.77 -21.49
CA GLY A 184 -10.93 -9.87 -21.36
C GLY A 184 -11.52 -9.69 -19.95
N ALA A 185 -12.84 -9.52 -19.86
CA ALA A 185 -13.54 -9.22 -18.60
C ALA A 185 -13.84 -10.47 -17.72
N ALA A 186 -13.08 -11.56 -17.86
CA ALA A 186 -13.36 -12.80 -17.13
C ALA A 186 -12.88 -12.72 -15.68
N GLN A 187 -13.59 -13.38 -14.77
CA GLN A 187 -13.42 -13.26 -13.31
C GLN A 187 -12.01 -13.63 -12.79
N ASN A 188 -11.20 -14.32 -13.60
CA ASN A 188 -9.84 -14.77 -13.25
C ASN A 188 -8.72 -13.89 -13.86
N GLN A 189 -9.05 -12.68 -14.31
CA GLN A 189 -8.12 -11.75 -14.96
C GLN A 189 -7.99 -10.46 -14.15
N ILE A 190 -6.75 -10.10 -13.81
CA ILE A 190 -6.45 -8.81 -13.18
C ILE A 190 -6.60 -7.70 -14.22
N SER A 191 -7.15 -6.57 -13.81
CA SER A 191 -7.43 -5.40 -14.63
C SER A 191 -6.68 -4.18 -14.13
N ASN A 192 -6.73 -3.89 -12.83
CA ASN A 192 -5.99 -2.81 -12.19
C ASN A 192 -5.40 -3.32 -10.85
N PRO A 193 -4.29 -4.08 -10.89
CA PRO A 193 -3.62 -4.52 -9.68
C PRO A 193 -3.19 -3.31 -8.86
N TYR A 194 -3.57 -3.27 -7.58
CA TYR A 194 -3.37 -2.10 -6.71
C TYR A 194 -2.43 -2.44 -5.55
N GLY A 195 -2.95 -2.74 -4.37
CA GLY A 195 -2.15 -3.17 -3.22
C GLY A 195 -1.83 -4.67 -3.28
N LEU A 196 -0.65 -5.05 -2.82
CA LEU A 196 -0.24 -6.45 -2.75
C LEU A 196 0.45 -6.79 -1.43
N ILE A 197 0.35 -8.04 -1.00
CA ILE A 197 1.14 -8.60 0.11
C ILE A 197 1.63 -10.01 -0.21
N LEU A 198 2.71 -10.40 0.45
CA LEU A 198 3.25 -11.75 0.45
C LEU A 198 2.70 -12.50 1.67
N THR A 199 2.09 -13.67 1.49
CA THR A 199 1.48 -14.44 2.60
C THR A 199 2.51 -15.18 3.46
N ASN A 200 3.67 -15.43 2.87
CA ASN A 200 5.01 -15.58 3.43
C ASN A 200 5.92 -16.09 2.29
N ASP A 201 7.23 -15.93 2.43
CA ASP A 201 8.20 -16.29 1.38
C ASP A 201 8.23 -17.79 1.05
N THR A 202 7.63 -18.65 1.88
CA THR A 202 7.64 -20.11 1.68
C THR A 202 6.42 -20.64 0.92
N LEU A 203 5.28 -19.94 0.99
CA LEU A 203 4.05 -20.34 0.30
C LEU A 203 4.02 -19.89 -1.16
N ASN A 204 4.89 -18.95 -1.56
CA ASN A 204 4.94 -18.41 -2.92
C ASN A 204 3.56 -17.91 -3.36
N GLU A 205 2.88 -17.14 -2.52
CA GLU A 205 1.52 -16.66 -2.77
C GLU A 205 1.43 -15.15 -2.52
N ILE A 206 0.70 -14.46 -3.40
CA ILE A 206 0.38 -13.04 -3.28
C ILE A 206 -1.12 -12.87 -3.05
N TYR A 207 -1.49 -12.04 -2.07
CA TYR A 207 -2.79 -11.39 -2.13
C TYR A 207 -2.69 -10.08 -2.89
N LEU A 208 -3.65 -9.84 -3.77
CA LEU A 208 -3.70 -8.68 -4.64
C LEU A 208 -5.09 -8.08 -4.61
N SER A 209 -5.20 -6.80 -4.27
CA SER A 209 -6.42 -6.04 -4.54
C SER A 209 -6.44 -5.58 -5.99
N ASP A 210 -7.61 -5.64 -6.60
CA ASP A 210 -7.85 -5.10 -7.93
C ASP A 210 -8.99 -4.10 -7.88
N ASN A 211 -8.66 -2.83 -8.10
CA ASN A 211 -9.63 -1.77 -7.89
C ASN A 211 -10.75 -1.74 -8.95
N ASN A 212 -10.49 -2.25 -10.16
CA ASN A 212 -11.45 -2.25 -11.26
C ASN A 212 -12.31 -3.51 -11.23
N GLN A 213 -11.72 -4.65 -10.86
CA GLN A 213 -12.46 -5.88 -10.61
C GLN A 213 -13.21 -5.87 -9.27
N ARG A 214 -12.91 -4.89 -8.40
CA ARG A 214 -13.50 -4.75 -7.07
C ARG A 214 -13.38 -6.05 -6.26
N ALA A 215 -12.19 -6.63 -6.28
CA ALA A 215 -11.92 -7.95 -5.75
C ALA A 215 -10.56 -8.01 -5.06
N VAL A 216 -10.37 -9.07 -4.27
CA VAL A 216 -9.06 -9.48 -3.76
C VAL A 216 -8.80 -10.92 -4.21
N TYR A 217 -7.67 -11.11 -4.87
CA TYR A 217 -7.21 -12.37 -5.40
C TYR A 217 -6.14 -12.98 -4.50
N LEU A 218 -6.12 -14.31 -4.39
CA LEU A 218 -4.96 -15.07 -3.92
C LEU A 218 -4.33 -15.74 -5.14
N TRP A 219 -3.03 -15.49 -5.34
CA TRP A 219 -2.32 -15.97 -6.51
C TRP A 219 -1.04 -16.71 -6.13
N PRO A 220 -0.99 -18.04 -6.28
CA PRO A 220 0.23 -18.82 -6.17
C PRO A 220 1.19 -18.54 -7.34
N PHE A 221 2.50 -18.42 -7.09
CA PHE A 221 3.48 -18.09 -8.12
C PHE A 221 3.50 -19.14 -9.23
N GLY A 222 3.51 -18.67 -10.47
CA GLY A 222 3.51 -19.54 -11.65
C GLY A 222 2.15 -20.16 -11.98
N ALA A 223 1.09 -19.90 -11.20
CA ALA A 223 -0.27 -20.30 -11.57
C ALA A 223 -0.76 -19.50 -12.79
N ALA A 224 -1.41 -20.18 -13.75
CA ALA A 224 -1.99 -19.55 -14.93
C ALA A 224 -3.32 -18.81 -14.63
N THR A 225 -3.95 -19.09 -13.49
CA THR A 225 -5.22 -18.50 -13.04
C THR A 225 -5.20 -18.25 -11.53
N ALA A 226 -5.79 -17.14 -11.07
CA ALA A 226 -6.00 -16.88 -9.64
C ALA A 226 -6.95 -17.90 -9.02
N THR A 227 -6.80 -18.15 -7.71
CA THR A 227 -7.97 -18.51 -6.90
C THR A 227 -8.58 -17.21 -6.41
N ILE A 228 -9.79 -16.94 -6.88
CA ILE A 228 -10.61 -15.89 -6.32
C ILE A 228 -10.84 -16.20 -4.83
N GLN A 229 -10.37 -15.34 -3.94
CA GLN A 229 -10.74 -15.46 -2.52
C GLN A 229 -11.93 -14.58 -2.16
N TYR A 230 -12.00 -13.34 -2.65
CA TYR A 230 -13.05 -12.40 -2.28
C TYR A 230 -13.51 -11.55 -3.47
N THR A 231 -14.82 -11.52 -3.75
CA THR A 231 -15.38 -10.80 -4.92
C THR A 231 -16.63 -10.00 -4.61
N MET A 232 -17.05 -9.25 -5.62
CA MET A 232 -18.37 -8.65 -5.81
C MET A 232 -19.58 -9.56 -5.58
N ALA A 233 -19.44 -10.89 -5.65
CA ALA A 233 -20.54 -11.82 -5.37
C ALA A 233 -20.84 -11.97 -3.87
N ASN A 234 -19.97 -11.43 -3.00
CA ASN A 234 -20.15 -11.47 -1.57
C ASN A 234 -21.06 -10.31 -1.12
N SER A 235 -21.74 -10.48 0.02
CA SER A 235 -22.76 -9.53 0.54
C SER A 235 -22.26 -8.11 0.78
N LEU A 236 -20.95 -7.87 0.75
CA LEU A 236 -20.35 -6.58 1.06
C LEU A 236 -20.02 -5.71 -0.15
N GLN A 237 -20.00 -6.23 -1.40
CA GLN A 237 -19.76 -5.43 -2.63
C GLN A 237 -18.66 -4.36 -2.49
N MET A 238 -17.38 -4.77 -2.55
CA MET A 238 -16.25 -3.82 -2.52
C MET A 238 -16.37 -2.79 -3.65
N ASP A 239 -15.91 -1.56 -3.42
CA ASP A 239 -15.79 -0.53 -4.45
C ASP A 239 -14.50 0.26 -4.19
N HIS A 240 -13.53 0.10 -5.10
CA HIS A 240 -12.16 0.58 -4.97
C HIS A 240 -11.36 -0.05 -3.80
N PRO A 241 -11.21 -1.39 -3.76
CA PRO A 241 -10.26 -2.02 -2.84
C PRO A 241 -8.84 -1.54 -3.16
N SER A 242 -8.14 -1.03 -2.15
CA SER A 242 -6.87 -0.32 -2.29
C SER A 242 -5.74 -1.02 -1.52
N GLN A 243 -5.13 -0.43 -0.48
CA GLN A 243 -4.08 -1.14 0.25
C GLN A 243 -4.66 -2.37 0.95
N ILE A 244 -3.91 -3.46 0.89
CA ILE A 244 -4.17 -4.72 1.60
C ILE A 244 -3.02 -4.97 2.57
N ILE A 245 -3.34 -5.44 3.78
CA ILE A 245 -2.38 -5.88 4.80
C ILE A 245 -2.85 -7.17 5.45
N GLN A 246 -1.95 -7.89 6.09
CA GLN A 246 -2.27 -9.07 6.88
C GLN A 246 -1.83 -8.86 8.32
N ASP A 247 -2.67 -9.30 9.26
CA ASP A 247 -2.29 -9.32 10.68
C ASP A 247 -1.49 -10.59 11.04
N PRO A 248 -0.87 -10.66 12.23
CA PRO A 248 -0.11 -11.85 12.65
C PRO A 248 -0.94 -13.13 12.82
N TYR A 249 -2.27 -13.05 12.78
CA TYR A 249 -3.19 -14.20 12.87
C TYR A 249 -3.62 -14.72 11.49
N GLY A 250 -3.12 -14.09 10.42
CA GLY A 250 -3.41 -14.45 9.03
C GLY A 250 -4.63 -13.76 8.45
N ASN A 251 -5.30 -12.87 9.19
CA ASN A 251 -6.48 -12.16 8.68
C ASN A 251 -6.07 -11.05 7.72
N LEU A 252 -6.81 -10.89 6.64
CA LEU A 252 -6.57 -9.83 5.65
C LEU A 252 -7.41 -8.62 5.96
N CYS A 253 -6.80 -7.44 5.95
CA CYS A 253 -7.50 -6.17 5.98
C CYS A 253 -7.36 -5.47 4.64
N VAL A 254 -8.44 -4.86 4.16
CA VAL A 254 -8.52 -4.20 2.86
C VAL A 254 -9.20 -2.86 3.05
N ALA A 255 -8.55 -1.78 2.60
CA ALA A 255 -9.17 -0.47 2.51
C ALA A 255 -10.12 -0.45 1.31
N ASP A 256 -11.39 -0.12 1.55
CA ASP A 256 -12.48 -0.14 0.57
C ASP A 256 -12.95 1.30 0.34
N ALA A 257 -12.23 1.98 -0.56
CA ALA A 257 -12.06 3.42 -0.52
C ALA A 257 -13.37 4.16 -0.86
N ASN A 258 -14.06 3.78 -1.94
CA ASN A 258 -15.33 4.40 -2.32
C ASN A 258 -16.45 4.05 -1.33
N GLN A 259 -16.36 2.90 -0.65
CA GLN A 259 -17.29 2.53 0.42
C GLN A 259 -16.95 3.19 1.77
N LYS A 260 -15.84 3.93 1.86
CA LYS A 260 -15.42 4.70 3.04
C LYS A 260 -15.28 3.84 4.28
N ARG A 261 -14.66 2.67 4.14
CA ARG A 261 -14.50 1.70 5.21
C ARG A 261 -13.26 0.84 5.05
N VAL A 262 -12.95 0.09 6.10
CA VAL A 262 -11.95 -0.99 6.05
C VAL A 262 -12.65 -2.30 6.36
N LEU A 263 -12.36 -3.32 5.56
CA LEU A 263 -12.86 -4.68 5.72
C LEU A 263 -11.78 -5.58 6.31
N MET A 264 -12.16 -6.53 7.14
CA MET A 264 -11.31 -7.64 7.58
C MET A 264 -11.92 -8.99 7.18
N PHE A 265 -11.10 -9.85 6.58
CA PHE A 265 -11.43 -11.22 6.21
C PHE A 265 -10.62 -12.15 7.10
N CYS A 266 -11.29 -12.88 7.98
CA CYS A 266 -10.61 -13.86 8.84
C CYS A 266 -10.17 -15.07 8.02
N VAL A 267 -9.16 -15.79 8.49
CA VAL A 267 -8.71 -17.04 7.84
C VAL A 267 -9.89 -17.98 7.61
N ASN A 268 -10.05 -18.46 6.36
CA ASN A 268 -11.17 -19.30 5.90
C ASN A 268 -12.57 -18.64 5.90
N ALA A 269 -12.69 -17.36 6.24
CA ALA A 269 -13.95 -16.65 6.11
C ALA A 269 -14.30 -16.50 4.62
N THR A 270 -15.59 -16.62 4.29
CA THR A 270 -16.12 -16.36 2.95
C THR A 270 -16.74 -14.95 2.84
N VAL A 271 -16.90 -14.25 3.96
CA VAL A 271 -17.46 -12.90 4.06
C VAL A 271 -16.55 -12.04 4.92
N GLY A 272 -16.33 -10.79 4.50
CA GLY A 272 -15.59 -9.81 5.29
C GLY A 272 -16.42 -9.24 6.45
N ASN A 273 -15.77 -8.52 7.35
CA ASN A 273 -16.43 -7.71 8.38
C ASN A 273 -15.98 -6.28 8.22
N VAL A 274 -16.90 -5.32 8.32
CA VAL A 274 -16.51 -3.91 8.42
C VAL A 274 -15.92 -3.67 9.80
N ILE A 275 -14.65 -3.26 9.85
CA ILE A 275 -13.95 -3.02 11.12
C ILE A 275 -13.93 -1.55 11.52
N VAL A 276 -13.90 -0.63 10.55
CA VAL A 276 -14.05 0.82 10.75
C VAL A 276 -14.70 1.47 9.52
N GLY A 277 -15.36 2.61 9.69
CA GLY A 277 -16.01 3.39 8.62
C GLY A 277 -17.48 3.05 8.37
N THR A 278 -17.97 3.28 7.14
CA THR A 278 -19.38 3.08 6.77
C THR A 278 -19.86 1.66 7.06
N GLY A 279 -20.99 1.54 7.75
CA GLY A 279 -21.51 0.27 8.26
C GLY A 279 -21.18 0.01 9.74
N THR A 280 -20.46 0.93 10.37
CA THR A 280 -20.20 0.96 11.82
C THR A 280 -20.57 2.33 12.40
N SER A 281 -20.49 2.49 13.73
CA SER A 281 -20.60 3.79 14.40
C SER A 281 -19.26 4.53 14.52
N SER A 282 -18.36 4.36 13.53
CA SER A 282 -17.04 4.97 13.56
C SER A 282 -17.09 6.50 13.53
N THR A 283 -16.27 7.13 14.38
CA THR A 283 -16.11 8.58 14.44
C THR A 283 -14.62 8.96 14.49
N PRO A 284 -14.16 9.97 13.73
CA PRO A 284 -14.87 10.68 12.67
C PRO A 284 -15.17 9.76 11.47
N THR A 285 -16.08 10.20 10.58
CA THR A 285 -16.36 9.49 9.33
C THR A 285 -15.12 9.48 8.43
N LEU A 286 -14.89 8.36 7.74
CA LEU A 286 -13.87 8.27 6.69
C LEU A 286 -14.37 8.96 5.41
N GLY A 287 -13.48 9.64 4.71
CA GLY A 287 -13.75 10.27 3.42
C GLY A 287 -13.39 9.37 2.25
N ASP A 288 -12.15 8.89 2.23
CA ASP A 288 -11.58 8.00 1.21
C ASP A 288 -10.39 7.21 1.80
N PRO A 289 -10.64 6.10 2.52
CA PRO A 289 -9.58 5.31 3.13
C PRO A 289 -8.81 4.53 2.06
N VAL A 290 -7.51 4.81 1.91
CA VAL A 290 -6.67 4.19 0.86
C VAL A 290 -5.56 3.33 1.44
N GLY A 291 -4.79 3.89 2.36
CA GLY A 291 -3.67 3.21 3.00
C GLY A 291 -4.02 2.70 4.38
N ILE A 292 -3.52 1.51 4.72
CA ILE A 292 -3.70 0.90 6.03
C ILE A 292 -2.41 0.27 6.53
N ALA A 293 -2.19 0.31 7.84
CA ALA A 293 -1.05 -0.33 8.50
C ALA A 293 -1.39 -0.67 9.96
N PHE A 294 -0.66 -1.62 10.54
CA PHE A 294 -0.69 -1.90 11.98
C PHE A 294 0.57 -1.38 12.64
N ASP A 295 0.44 -0.86 13.86
CA ASP A 295 1.59 -0.66 14.75
C ASP A 295 1.92 -1.94 15.55
N SER A 296 2.96 -1.90 16.38
CA SER A 296 3.41 -3.06 17.18
C SER A 296 2.34 -3.63 18.11
N ASP A 297 1.36 -2.80 18.49
CA ASP A 297 0.27 -3.16 19.39
C ASP A 297 -0.99 -3.54 18.59
N LEU A 298 -0.86 -3.70 17.27
CA LEU A 298 -1.93 -3.99 16.33
C LEU A 298 -3.03 -2.92 16.28
N ASN A 299 -2.73 -1.68 16.65
CA ASN A 299 -3.64 -0.57 16.37
C ASN A 299 -3.68 -0.33 14.86
N LEU A 300 -4.88 -0.11 14.31
CA LEU A 300 -5.08 0.13 12.88
C LEU A 300 -4.87 1.61 12.57
N TYR A 301 -4.02 1.90 11.59
CA TYR A 301 -3.87 3.22 11.00
C TYR A 301 -4.53 3.21 9.63
N VAL A 302 -5.22 4.30 9.31
CA VAL A 302 -5.93 4.48 8.04
C VAL A 302 -5.59 5.86 7.50
N SER A 303 -4.97 5.93 6.32
CA SER A 303 -4.88 7.19 5.58
C SER A 303 -6.21 7.47 4.90
N ASP A 304 -6.75 8.65 5.17
CA ASP A 304 -8.02 9.14 4.67
C ASP A 304 -7.72 10.21 3.64
N ALA A 305 -7.55 9.79 2.39
CA ALA A 305 -6.91 10.53 1.32
C ALA A 305 -7.64 11.85 1.02
N ASN A 306 -8.97 11.77 0.86
CA ASN A 306 -9.82 12.94 0.59
C ASN A 306 -9.85 13.94 1.76
N LEU A 307 -9.69 13.46 3.00
CA LEU A 307 -9.66 14.31 4.19
C LEU A 307 -8.24 14.67 4.65
N ASN A 308 -7.22 14.34 3.84
CA ASN A 308 -5.83 14.76 4.03
C ASN A 308 -5.26 14.44 5.42
N ARG A 309 -5.55 13.26 5.96
CA ARG A 309 -5.17 12.87 7.32
C ARG A 309 -4.88 11.38 7.45
N VAL A 310 -4.28 11.01 8.58
CA VAL A 310 -4.20 9.61 9.03
C VAL A 310 -4.88 9.50 10.39
N LEU A 311 -5.76 8.51 10.53
CA LEU A 311 -6.45 8.15 11.78
C LEU A 311 -5.84 6.88 12.35
N LYS A 312 -5.76 6.81 13.68
CA LYS A 312 -5.42 5.62 14.46
C LYS A 312 -6.64 5.11 15.22
N TYR A 313 -6.93 3.82 15.13
CA TYR A 313 -7.97 3.12 15.87
C TYR A 313 -7.30 2.13 16.82
N MET A 314 -7.62 2.20 18.11
CA MET A 314 -6.98 1.38 19.14
C MET A 314 -7.54 -0.04 19.15
N LEU A 315 -6.70 -1.06 19.29
CA LEU A 315 -7.18 -2.45 19.47
C LEU A 315 -7.95 -2.60 20.80
N LEU A 316 -8.97 -3.47 20.82
CA LEU A 316 -9.77 -3.83 22.01
C LEU A 316 -9.29 -5.09 22.73
#